data_AF-A0A528LN78-F1
#
_entry.id   AF-A0A528LN78-F1
#
_cell.length_a   1.000
_cell.length_b   1.000
_cell.length_c   1.000
_cell.angle_alpha   90.00
_cell.angle_beta   90.00
_cell.angle_gamma   90.00
#
_symmetry.space_group_name_H-M   'P 1'
#
loop_
_entity.id
_entity.type
_entity.pdbx_description
1 polymer ?
#
loop_
_entity_poly.entity_id
_entity_poly.type
_entity_poly.pdbx_seq_one_letter_code
_entity_poly.pdbx_strand_id
1 'polypeptide(L)' 'FPTGVCVVTCVADGEQLGMTISSFNSLSLDPPLVLFSIDRRSAGLPLWENAASYTVNVLSENQKDISNRFAKPLSNKWEG' A
#
# COMPACT_ATOMS: atom_id res chain seq x y z
N PHE A 1 8.35 -10.07 13.83
CA PHE A 1 8.28 -11.23 12.92
C PHE A 1 8.71 -10.75 11.54
N PRO A 2 9.66 -11.41 10.85
CA PRO A 2 10.10 -10.97 9.53
C PRO A 2 8.98 -11.15 8.50
N THR A 3 8.74 -10.12 7.69
CA THR A 3 7.77 -10.15 6.58
C THR A 3 8.37 -9.54 5.33
N GLY A 4 7.77 -9.82 4.17
CA GLY A 4 8.04 -9.08 2.94
C GLY A 4 7.54 -7.63 3.02
N VAL A 5 7.97 -6.82 2.06
CA VAL A 5 7.52 -5.42 1.91
C VAL A 5 6.76 -5.29 0.61
N CYS A 6 5.61 -4.62 0.66
CA CYS A 6 4.82 -4.29 -0.51
C CYS A 6 4.55 -2.79 -0.56
N VAL A 7 4.26 -2.26 -1.75
CA VAL A 7 3.56 -0.99 -1.91
C VAL A 7 2.14 -1.27 -2.37
N VAL A 8 1.17 -0.84 -1.57
CA VAL A 8 -0.23 -0.82 -1.99
C VAL A 8 -0.52 0.53 -2.61
N THR A 9 -1.27 0.51 -3.71
CA THR A 9 -1.70 1.69 -4.45
C THR A 9 -3.17 1.60 -4.80
N CYS A 10 -3.83 2.75 -4.94
CA CYS A 10 -5.16 2.86 -5.53
C CYS A 10 -5.36 4.27 -6.10
N VAL A 11 -6.46 4.43 -6.83
CA VAL A 11 -6.97 5.73 -7.26
C VAL A 11 -8.35 5.91 -6.65
N ALA A 12 -8.56 7.04 -5.99
CA ALA A 12 -9.84 7.44 -5.41
C ALA A 12 -10.05 8.93 -5.66
N ASP A 13 -11.23 9.32 -6.15
CA ASP A 13 -11.58 10.71 -6.44
C ASP A 13 -10.56 11.45 -7.35
N GLY A 14 -9.88 10.72 -8.25
CA GLY A 14 -8.85 11.26 -9.14
C GLY A 14 -7.45 11.37 -8.52
N GLU A 15 -7.31 11.07 -7.22
CA GLU A 15 -6.05 11.13 -6.48
C GLU A 15 -5.34 9.76 -6.43
N GLN A 16 -4.03 9.77 -6.66
CA GLN A 16 -3.20 8.57 -6.56
C GLN A 16 -2.68 8.38 -5.14
N LEU A 17 -3.08 7.28 -4.51
CA LEU A 17 -2.66 6.92 -3.16
C LEU A 17 -1.64 5.80 -3.21
N GLY A 18 -0.66 5.86 -2.31
CA GLY A 18 0.37 4.85 -2.19
C GLY A 18 0.94 4.76 -0.78
N MET A 19 1.15 3.53 -0.31
CA MET A 19 1.69 3.26 1.01
C MET A 19 2.57 2.01 1.01
N THR A 20 3.74 2.12 1.62
CA THR A 20 4.55 0.96 1.98
C THR A 20 3.91 0.21 3.14
N ILE A 21 3.70 -1.09 2.97
CA ILE A 21 3.15 -1.98 3.98
C ILE A 21 4.06 -3.20 4.19
N SER A 22 4.02 -3.73 5.40
CA SER A 22 4.62 -5.02 5.78
C SER A 22 3.58 -6.00 6.36
N SER A 23 2.29 -5.62 6.28
CA SER A 23 1.12 -6.33 6.83
C SER A 23 0.38 -7.22 5.82
N PHE A 24 0.88 -7.32 4.58
CA PHE A 24 0.28 -8.15 3.55
C PHE A 24 0.24 -9.62 3.97
N ASN A 25 -0.91 -10.26 3.83
CA ASN A 25 -1.09 -11.67 4.15
C ASN A 25 -2.16 -12.34 3.29
N SER A 26 -2.01 -13.63 3.02
CA SER A 26 -3.06 -14.46 2.41
C SER A 26 -4.16 -14.74 3.43
N LEU A 27 -5.41 -14.59 3.02
CA LEU A 27 -6.58 -14.81 3.86
C LEU A 27 -7.38 -16.05 3.46
N SER A 28 -7.57 -16.27 2.16
CA SER A 28 -8.34 -17.41 1.64
C SER A 28 -7.81 -17.84 0.27
N LEU A 29 -7.97 -19.12 -0.05
CA LEU A 29 -7.68 -19.66 -1.39
C LEU A 29 -8.94 -19.71 -2.27
N ASP A 30 -10.09 -20.03 -1.68
CA ASP A 30 -11.38 -20.12 -2.38
C ASP A 30 -12.50 -19.45 -1.56
N PRO A 31 -12.93 -18.22 -1.94
CA PRO A 31 -12.37 -17.40 -3.01
C PRO A 31 -10.94 -16.92 -2.66
N PRO A 32 -10.12 -16.54 -3.66
CA PRO A 32 -8.76 -16.06 -3.42
C PRO A 32 -8.80 -14.67 -2.78
N LEU A 33 -8.41 -14.58 -1.51
CA LEU A 33 -8.42 -13.35 -0.74
C LEU A 33 -7.07 -13.08 -0.09
N VAL A 34 -6.74 -11.79 -0.01
CA VAL A 34 -5.60 -11.25 0.72
C VAL A 34 -6.09 -10.15 1.64
N LEU A 35 -5.28 -9.78 2.63
CA LEU A 35 -5.53 -8.63 3.49
C LEU A 35 -4.26 -7.80 3.67
N PHE A 36 -4.47 -6.55 4.06
CA PHE A 36 -3.46 -5.66 4.61
C PHE A 36 -4.14 -4.67 5.56
N SER A 37 -3.36 -4.02 6.40
CA SER A 37 -3.88 -3.09 7.41
C SER A 37 -3.35 -1.68 7.18
N ILE A 38 -4.23 -0.68 7.31
CA ILE A 38 -3.91 0.75 7.28
C ILE A 38 -4.09 1.31 8.70
N ASP A 39 -3.16 2.18 9.16
CA ASP A 39 -3.34 2.91 10.42
C ASP A 39 -4.54 3.85 10.32
N ARG A 40 -5.44 3.82 11.31
CA ARG A 40 -6.63 4.68 11.37
C ARG A 40 -6.30 6.18 11.44
N ARG A 41 -5.05 6.53 11.77
CA ARG A 41 -4.53 7.91 11.79
C ARG A 41 -3.94 8.34 10.44
N SER A 42 -3.95 7.48 9.42
CA SER A 42 -3.48 7.82 8.08
C SER A 42 -4.29 9.01 7.54
N ALA A 43 -3.61 10.08 7.14
CA ALA A 43 -4.25 11.30 6.65
C ALA A 43 -5.15 11.05 5.43
N GLY A 44 -4.85 10.04 4.62
CA GLY A 44 -5.65 9.66 3.45
C GLY A 44 -6.71 8.60 3.72
N LEU A 45 -6.97 8.20 4.96
CA LEU A 45 -7.86 7.06 5.27
C LEU A 45 -9.24 7.15 4.58
N PRO A 46 -9.94 8.30 4.54
CA PRO A 46 -11.23 8.37 3.84
C PRO A 46 -11.14 8.06 2.35
N LEU A 47 -10.05 8.48 1.69
CA LEU A 47 -9.83 8.18 0.27
C LEU A 47 -9.47 6.71 0.05
N TRP A 48 -8.73 6.09 0.99
CA TRP A 48 -8.52 4.64 0.95
C TRP A 48 -9.85 3.89 1.06
N GLU A 49 -10.72 4.26 2.01
CA GLU A 49 -12.03 3.62 2.19
C GLU A 49 -12.96 3.76 0.96
N ASN A 50 -12.83 4.85 0.19
CA ASN A 50 -13.61 5.09 -1.02
C ASN A 50 -13.02 4.46 -2.30
N ALA A 51 -11.84 3.87 -2.24
CA ALA A 51 -11.19 3.29 -3.42
C ALA A 51 -11.96 2.07 -3.94
N ALA A 52 -12.24 2.05 -5.24
CA ALA A 52 -12.95 0.93 -5.89
C ALA A 52 -12.09 -0.34 -6.03
N SER A 53 -10.77 -0.18 -6.05
CA SER A 53 -9.81 -1.28 -6.22
C SER A 53 -8.44 -0.91 -5.68
N TYR A 54 -7.65 -1.92 -5.32
CA TYR A 54 -6.27 -1.77 -4.86
C TYR A 54 -5.33 -2.62 -5.70
N THR A 55 -4.10 -2.16 -5.86
CA THR A 55 -3.00 -2.93 -6.45
C THR A 55 -1.90 -3.12 -5.41
N VAL A 56 -1.44 -4.36 -5.24
CA VAL A 56 -0.34 -4.72 -4.34
C VAL A 56 0.90 -5.04 -5.17
N ASN A 57 1.99 -4.32 -4.92
CA ASN A 57 3.28 -4.52 -5.58
C ASN A 57 4.27 -5.09 -4.56
N VAL A 58 4.68 -6.35 -4.73
CA VAL A 58 5.70 -6.98 -3.89
C VAL A 58 7.08 -6.45 -4.29
N LEU A 59 7.82 -5.89 -3.35
CA LEU A 59 9.13 -5.29 -3.65
C LEU A 59 10.26 -6.31 -3.57
N SER A 60 11.24 -6.17 -4.47
CA SER A 60 12.53 -6.84 -4.38
C SER A 60 13.48 -6.12 -3.41
N GLU A 61 14.56 -6.79 -3.02
CA GLU A 61 15.59 -6.25 -2.13
C GLU A 61 16.20 -4.93 -2.62
N ASN A 62 16.34 -4.77 -3.95
CA ASN A 62 16.93 -3.59 -4.56
C ASN A 62 16.02 -2.35 -4.54
N GLN A 63 14.75 -2.48 -4.14
CA GLN A 63 13.75 -1.40 -4.16
C GLN A 63 13.54 -0.75 -2.79
N LYS A 64 14.60 -0.69 -1.98
CA LYS A 64 14.59 -0.08 -0.65
C LYS A 64 14.26 1.42 -0.71
N ASP A 65 14.72 2.11 -1.74
CA ASP A 65 14.44 3.52 -1.99
C ASP A 65 12.95 3.77 -2.27
N ILE A 66 12.31 2.92 -3.08
CA ILE A 66 10.85 2.94 -3.33
C ILE A 66 10.09 2.70 -2.02
N SER A 67 10.46 1.65 -1.28
CA SER A 67 9.89 1.38 0.05
C SER A 67 9.96 2.60 0.97
N ASN A 68 11.13 3.24 1.07
CA ASN A 68 11.31 4.43 1.90
C ASN A 68 10.52 5.65 1.38
N ARG A 69 10.37 5.80 0.06
CA ARG A 69 9.62 6.90 -0.55
C ARG A 69 8.14 6.80 -0.20
N PHE A 70 7.54 5.62 -0.37
CA PHE A 70 6.11 5.40 -0.13
C PHE A 70 5.73 5.31 1.35
N ALA A 71 6.69 5.10 2.25
CA ALA A 71 6.49 5.11 3.71
C ALA A 71 6.33 6.53 4.30
N LYS A 72 6.78 7.57 3.60
CA LYS A 72 6.71 8.96 4.09
C LYS A 72 5.31 9.55 3.87
N PRO A 73 4.73 10.27 4.85
CA PRO A 73 3.52 11.05 4.64
C PRO A 73 3.82 12.31 3.81
N LEU A 74 2.84 12.79 3.03
CA LEU A 74 2.87 14.09 2.34
C LEU A 74 4.15 14.35 1.50
N SER A 75 4.61 13.34 0.77
CA SER A 75 5.75 13.43 -0.14
C SER A 75 5.30 13.33 -1.60
N ASN A 76 6.13 13.83 -2.52
CA ASN A 76 5.97 13.60 -3.96
C ASN A 76 6.32 12.14 -4.30
N LYS A 77 5.49 11.19 -3.84
CA LYS A 77 5.75 9.74 -3.95
C LYS A 77 5.89 9.26 -5.39
N TRP A 78 5.20 9.96 -6.29
CA TRP A 78 5.07 9.63 -7.70
C TRP A 78 6.10 10.33 -8.59
N GLU A 79 6.90 11.25 -8.03
CA GLU A 79 7.98 11.90 -8.76
C GLU A 79 9.26 11.06 -8.66
N GLY A 80 9.82 10.69 -9.80
CA GLY A 80 11.09 9.96 -9.94
C GLY A 80 10.99 8.79 -10.88
#